data_AF-A0A4Y8CAS2-F1
#
_entry.id   AF-A0A4Y8CAS2-F1
#
_cell.length_a   1.000
_cell.length_b   1.000
_cell.length_c   1.000
_cell.angle_alpha   90.00
_cell.angle_beta   90.00
_cell.angle_gamma   90.00
#
_symmetry.space_group_name_H-M   'P 1'
#
loop_
_entity.id
_entity.type
_entity.pdbx_description
1 polymer ?
#
loop_
_entity_poly.entity_id
_entity_poly.type
_entity_poly.pdbx_seq_one_letter_code
_entity_poly.pdbx_strand_id
1 'polypeptide(L)'
;LALLCDVDKDILLEKADIFEDSGAIHHLFSVASSLDSLVVGETQIAGQLKDAFAFAVKNNFCGVHLSRAVHSAFKCAAKVRNETQISKNPISVASVAVAKAKELADLTQKKAVVIGAGEMGELAAKHLIAAGAKVIILNRDLQKAKDLCERLGVLSEYDSLENLKKYLNQYEFF
;
A
#
# COMPACT_ATOMS: atom_id res chain seq x y z
N LEU A 1 -4.71 11.81 16.62
CA LEU A 1 -3.35 11.53 16.11
C LEU A 1 -2.30 11.71 17.20
N ALA A 2 -2.09 12.92 17.75
CA ALA A 2 -1.18 13.12 18.90
C ALA A 2 -1.45 12.16 20.08
N LEU A 3 -2.71 12.08 20.53
CA LEU A 3 -3.17 11.16 21.58
C LEU A 3 -3.06 9.66 21.24
N LEU A 4 -2.90 9.31 19.96
CA LEU A 4 -2.86 7.91 19.48
C LEU A 4 -1.43 7.44 19.14
N CYS A 5 -0.50 8.37 18.93
CA CYS A 5 0.83 8.08 18.41
C CYS A 5 1.97 8.51 19.34
N ASP A 6 1.67 9.08 20.52
CA ASP A 6 2.66 9.60 21.47
C ASP A 6 3.63 10.63 20.83
N VAL A 7 3.10 11.44 19.91
CA VAL A 7 3.83 12.52 19.24
C VAL A 7 3.23 13.85 19.67
N ASP A 8 4.10 14.82 19.97
CA ASP A 8 3.69 16.18 20.33
C ASP A 8 2.80 16.80 19.25
N LYS A 9 1.72 17.46 19.68
CA LYS A 9 0.77 18.12 18.81
C LYS A 9 1.44 19.22 17.97
N ASP A 10 2.39 19.95 18.53
CA ASP A 10 3.02 21.08 17.86
C ASP A 10 3.88 20.59 16.69
N ILE A 11 4.57 19.46 16.86
CA ILE A 11 5.33 18.79 15.79
C ILE A 11 4.41 18.35 14.65
N LEU A 12 3.22 17.84 14.99
CA LEU A 12 2.25 17.43 13.97
C LEU A 12 1.69 18.63 13.21
N LEU A 13 1.42 19.74 13.89
CA LEU A 13 0.91 20.95 13.25
C LEU A 13 1.93 21.59 12.32
N GLU A 14 3.21 21.60 12.69
CA GLU A 14 4.28 22.16 11.85
C GLU A 14 4.44 21.40 10.53
N LYS A 15 4.12 20.10 10.51
CA LYS A 15 4.28 19.22 9.34
C LYS A 15 2.97 18.89 8.61
N ALA A 16 1.83 19.37 9.12
CA ALA A 16 0.54 19.05 8.53
C ALA A 16 0.22 19.98 7.37
N ASP A 17 -0.26 19.40 6.28
CA ASP A 17 -0.97 20.16 5.25
C ASP A 17 -2.39 20.47 5.74
N ILE A 18 -2.71 21.76 5.85
CA ILE A 18 -4.01 22.23 6.35
C ILE A 18 -4.84 22.74 5.19
N PHE A 19 -6.02 22.16 5.02
CA PHE A 19 -7.01 22.57 4.02
C PHE A 19 -8.29 23.03 4.72
N GLU A 20 -8.91 24.08 4.19
CA GLU A 20 -10.14 24.66 4.72
C GLU A 20 -11.23 24.70 3.64
N ASP A 21 -12.50 24.75 4.07
CA ASP A 21 -13.69 24.88 3.23
C ASP A 21 -13.69 23.97 1.98
N SER A 22 -13.74 24.57 0.79
CA SER A 22 -13.76 23.87 -0.49
C SER A 22 -12.46 23.11 -0.76
N GLY A 23 -11.32 23.60 -0.23
CA GLY A 23 -10.04 22.92 -0.31
C GLY A 23 -10.05 21.60 0.45
N ALA A 24 -10.62 21.58 1.65
CA ALA A 24 -10.76 20.35 2.44
C ALA A 24 -11.66 19.32 1.75
N ILE A 25 -12.78 19.76 1.18
CA ILE A 25 -13.69 18.89 0.42
C ILE A 25 -13.03 18.37 -0.85
N HIS A 26 -12.31 19.22 -1.56
CA HIS A 26 -11.57 18.83 -2.76
C HIS A 26 -10.52 17.77 -2.42
N HIS A 27 -9.69 17.99 -1.39
CA HIS A 27 -8.68 17.04 -0.96
C HIS A 27 -9.29 15.70 -0.56
N LEU A 28 -10.39 15.70 0.22
CA LEU A 28 -11.12 14.47 0.56
C LEU A 28 -11.55 13.68 -0.70
N PHE A 29 -12.07 14.37 -1.72
CA PHE A 29 -12.51 13.73 -2.96
C PHE A 29 -11.33 13.23 -3.78
N SER A 30 -10.23 13.97 -3.83
CA SER A 30 -9.00 13.59 -4.52
C SER A 30 -8.35 12.36 -3.89
N VAL A 31 -8.26 12.31 -2.55
CA VAL A 31 -7.78 11.15 -1.79
C VAL A 31 -8.70 9.95 -1.99
N ALA A 32 -10.03 10.11 -1.83
CA ALA A 32 -10.98 9.03 -2.03
C ALA A 32 -10.93 8.45 -3.46
N SER A 33 -10.65 9.32 -4.45
CA SER A 33 -10.52 8.94 -5.86
C SER A 33 -9.13 8.43 -6.23
N SER A 34 -8.17 8.39 -5.29
CA SER A 34 -6.78 7.98 -5.52
C SER A 34 -6.06 8.83 -6.59
N LEU A 35 -6.45 10.10 -6.71
CA LEU A 35 -5.80 11.09 -7.60
C LEU A 35 -4.59 11.73 -6.92
N ASP A 36 -4.62 11.81 -5.59
CA ASP A 36 -3.57 12.36 -4.74
C ASP A 36 -2.79 11.23 -4.06
N SER A 37 -2.37 10.24 -4.87
CA SER A 37 -1.63 9.06 -4.41
C SER A 37 -0.29 9.00 -5.14
N LEU A 38 0.75 8.50 -4.43
CA LEU A 38 2.03 8.14 -5.04
C LEU A 38 1.85 7.25 -6.27
N VAL A 39 0.80 6.42 -6.24
CA VAL A 39 0.37 5.65 -7.40
C VAL A 39 -1.10 5.91 -7.68
N VAL A 40 -1.31 6.69 -8.74
CA VAL A 40 -2.62 7.10 -9.20
C VAL A 40 -3.45 5.88 -9.58
N GLY A 41 -4.61 5.70 -8.93
CA GLY A 41 -5.53 4.58 -9.21
C GLY A 41 -5.44 3.38 -8.28
N GLU A 42 -4.54 3.39 -7.29
CA GLU A 42 -4.47 2.35 -6.28
C GLU A 42 -5.78 2.28 -5.46
N THR A 43 -6.32 1.07 -5.30
CA THR A 43 -7.63 0.85 -4.66
C THR A 43 -7.58 0.85 -3.14
N GLN A 44 -6.38 0.69 -2.55
CA GLN A 44 -6.18 0.53 -1.11
C GLN A 44 -6.57 1.78 -0.31
N ILE A 45 -6.28 2.99 -0.81
CA ILE A 45 -6.59 4.26 -0.12
C ILE A 45 -8.10 4.41 0.14
N ALA A 46 -8.94 4.04 -0.83
CA ALA A 46 -10.39 4.10 -0.64
C ALA A 46 -10.88 3.07 0.41
N GLY A 47 -10.23 1.91 0.49
CA GLY A 47 -10.49 0.91 1.52
C GLY A 47 -10.12 1.42 2.91
N GLN A 48 -8.92 1.99 3.05
CA GLN A 48 -8.45 2.59 4.31
C GLN A 48 -9.35 3.74 4.76
N LEU A 49 -9.77 4.61 3.84
CA LEU A 49 -10.72 5.68 4.15
C LEU A 49 -12.07 5.14 4.62
N LYS A 50 -12.54 4.02 4.04
CA LYS A 50 -13.78 3.35 4.46
C LYS A 50 -13.65 2.76 5.86
N ASP A 51 -12.52 2.15 6.18
CA ASP A 51 -12.25 1.59 7.51
C ASP A 51 -12.15 2.70 8.57
N ALA A 52 -11.45 3.80 8.25
CA ALA A 52 -11.35 4.98 9.11
C ALA A 52 -12.73 5.62 9.35
N PHE A 53 -13.56 5.71 8.30
CA PHE A 53 -14.93 6.20 8.41
C PHE A 53 -15.79 5.27 9.29
N ALA A 54 -15.72 3.96 9.09
CA ALA A 54 -16.43 2.99 9.91
C ALA A 54 -16.02 3.07 11.39
N PHE A 55 -14.72 3.24 11.65
CA PHE A 55 -14.20 3.49 12.99
C PHE A 55 -14.78 4.77 13.60
N ALA A 56 -14.79 5.89 12.86
CA ALA A 56 -15.30 7.16 13.35
C ALA A 56 -16.81 7.10 13.66
N VAL A 57 -17.61 6.46 12.81
CA VAL A 57 -19.05 6.25 13.06
C VAL A 57 -19.27 5.39 14.31
N LYS A 58 -18.55 4.28 14.44
CA LYS A 58 -18.68 3.37 15.60
C LYS A 58 -18.38 4.06 16.94
N ASN A 59 -17.50 5.05 16.94
CA ASN A 59 -17.10 5.81 18.13
C ASN A 59 -17.82 7.16 18.28
N ASN A 60 -18.87 7.43 17.48
CA ASN A 60 -19.61 8.71 17.49
C ASN A 60 -18.74 9.95 17.21
N PHE A 61 -17.62 9.80 16.51
CA PHE A 61 -16.76 10.92 16.08
C PHE A 61 -17.15 11.50 14.72
N CYS A 62 -18.21 10.97 14.10
CA CYS A 62 -18.68 11.41 12.78
C CYS A 62 -20.07 12.07 12.88
N GLY A 63 -20.12 13.39 12.73
CA GLY A 63 -21.36 14.15 12.59
C GLY A 63 -22.02 13.98 11.21
N VAL A 64 -23.26 14.47 11.09
CA VAL A 64 -24.09 14.35 9.87
C VAL A 64 -23.42 14.96 8.63
N HIS A 65 -22.80 16.14 8.78
CA HIS A 65 -22.16 16.84 7.67
C HIS A 65 -20.93 16.07 7.15
N LEU A 66 -20.08 15.57 8.04
CA LEU A 66 -18.91 14.77 7.68
C LEU A 66 -19.32 13.46 7.01
N SER A 67 -20.34 12.78 7.55
CA SER A 67 -20.89 11.55 6.98
C SER A 67 -21.38 11.77 5.53
N ARG A 68 -22.11 12.87 5.30
CA ARG A 68 -22.57 13.24 3.96
C ARG A 68 -21.40 13.52 3.01
N ALA A 69 -20.37 14.26 3.46
CA ALA A 69 -19.20 14.56 2.64
C ALA A 69 -18.44 13.28 2.22
N VAL A 70 -18.19 12.37 3.17
CA VAL A 70 -17.50 11.10 2.91
C VAL A 70 -18.30 10.19 1.97
N HIS A 71 -19.63 10.09 2.16
CA HIS A 71 -20.48 9.35 1.23
C HIS A 71 -20.45 9.93 -0.20
N SER A 72 -20.50 11.26 -0.33
CA SER A 72 -20.38 11.93 -1.62
C SER A 72 -19.00 11.69 -2.25
N ALA A 73 -17.92 11.68 -1.45
CA ALA A 73 -16.57 11.36 -1.90
C ALA A 73 -16.47 9.93 -2.45
N PHE A 74 -17.03 8.93 -1.75
CA PHE A 74 -17.06 7.55 -2.26
C PHE A 74 -17.85 7.39 -3.56
N LYS A 75 -18.97 8.11 -3.70
CA LYS A 75 -19.75 8.10 -4.94
C LYS A 75 -18.96 8.73 -6.09
N CYS A 76 -18.23 9.82 -5.83
CA CYS A 76 -17.34 10.44 -6.79
C CYS A 76 -16.21 9.49 -7.20
N ALA A 77 -15.52 8.88 -6.24
CA ALA A 77 -14.46 7.92 -6.49
C ALA A 77 -14.91 6.72 -7.35
N ALA A 78 -16.11 6.19 -7.07
CA ALA A 78 -16.71 5.13 -7.90
C ALA A 78 -16.98 5.60 -9.34
N LYS A 79 -17.48 6.82 -9.51
CA LYS A 79 -17.71 7.43 -10.82
C LYS A 79 -16.40 7.59 -11.60
N VAL A 80 -15.37 8.17 -10.97
CA VAL A 80 -14.03 8.34 -11.57
C VAL A 80 -13.47 6.99 -12.02
N ARG A 81 -13.56 5.94 -11.19
CA ARG A 81 -13.05 4.61 -11.55
C ARG A 81 -13.80 3.94 -12.70
N ASN A 82 -15.09 4.20 -12.83
CA ASN A 82 -15.94 3.63 -13.87
C ASN A 82 -15.81 4.39 -15.20
N GLU A 83 -15.66 5.70 -15.15
CA GLU A 83 -15.61 6.57 -16.33
C GLU A 83 -14.18 6.76 -16.86
N THR A 84 -13.16 6.43 -16.08
CA THR A 84 -11.76 6.58 -16.47
C THR A 84 -11.04 5.23 -16.52
N GLN A 85 -9.89 5.19 -17.19
CA GLN A 85 -9.03 4.01 -17.25
C GLN A 85 -8.09 3.88 -16.04
N ILE A 86 -8.27 4.72 -15.02
CA ILE A 86 -7.39 4.78 -13.84
C ILE A 86 -7.32 3.45 -13.08
N SER A 87 -8.35 2.62 -13.21
CA SER A 87 -8.51 1.32 -12.57
C SER A 87 -8.04 0.14 -13.43
N LYS A 88 -7.79 0.34 -14.75
CA LYS A 88 -7.54 -0.76 -15.69
C LYS A 88 -6.19 -1.44 -15.48
N ASN A 89 -5.20 -0.71 -15.01
CA ASN A 89 -3.91 -1.25 -14.59
C ASN A 89 -3.57 -0.63 -13.24
N PRO A 90 -3.99 -1.23 -12.11
CA PRO A 90 -3.56 -0.77 -10.80
C PRO A 90 -2.04 -0.94 -10.75
N ILE A 91 -1.34 0.14 -11.01
CA ILE A 91 0.05 0.25 -10.63
C ILE A 91 0.00 0.28 -9.10
N SER A 92 0.80 -0.55 -8.45
CA SER A 92 0.96 -0.50 -7.00
C SER A 92 2.32 0.08 -6.70
N VAL A 93 2.52 0.56 -5.48
CA VAL A 93 3.86 1.00 -5.05
C VAL A 93 4.89 -0.13 -5.26
N ALA A 94 4.49 -1.37 -4.98
CA ALA A 94 5.30 -2.55 -5.21
C ALA A 94 5.66 -2.75 -6.70
N SER A 95 4.71 -2.56 -7.62
CA SER A 95 4.98 -2.71 -9.05
C SER A 95 5.88 -1.60 -9.61
N VAL A 96 5.74 -0.36 -9.12
CA VAL A 96 6.66 0.76 -9.45
C VAL A 96 8.06 0.46 -8.96
N ALA A 97 8.20 -0.01 -7.72
CA ALA A 97 9.49 -0.36 -7.14
C ALA A 97 10.21 -1.43 -7.98
N VAL A 98 9.49 -2.48 -8.40
CA VAL A 98 10.05 -3.53 -9.28
C VAL A 98 10.37 -2.99 -10.67
N ALA A 99 9.53 -2.13 -11.25
CA ALA A 99 9.83 -1.48 -12.53
C ALA A 99 11.11 -0.65 -12.44
N LYS A 100 11.32 0.08 -11.34
CA LYS A 100 12.56 0.81 -11.08
C LYS A 100 13.75 -0.12 -10.88
N ALA A 101 13.59 -1.24 -10.18
CA ALA A 101 14.66 -2.24 -10.06
C ALA A 101 15.10 -2.79 -11.44
N LYS A 102 14.17 -2.99 -12.38
CA LYS A 102 14.48 -3.40 -13.76
C LYS A 102 15.27 -2.36 -14.56
N GLU A 103 15.08 -1.07 -14.29
CA GLU A 103 15.89 -0.01 -14.92
C GLU A 103 17.34 -0.04 -14.43
N LEU A 104 17.56 -0.49 -13.18
CA LEU A 104 18.87 -0.50 -12.54
C LEU A 104 19.65 -1.80 -12.81
N ALA A 105 18.97 -2.92 -13.03
CA ALA A 105 19.61 -4.21 -13.30
C ALA A 105 18.70 -5.22 -14.01
N ASP A 106 19.33 -6.19 -14.69
CA ASP A 106 18.64 -7.40 -15.11
C ASP A 106 18.32 -8.27 -13.89
N LEU A 107 17.03 -8.52 -13.68
CA LEU A 107 16.51 -9.31 -12.56
C LEU A 107 16.43 -10.81 -12.87
N THR A 108 16.69 -11.20 -14.12
CA THR A 108 16.62 -12.60 -14.57
C THR A 108 17.59 -13.47 -13.77
N GLN A 109 17.08 -14.53 -13.13
CA GLN A 109 17.85 -15.44 -12.25
C GLN A 109 18.50 -14.80 -11.02
N LYS A 110 18.31 -13.50 -10.79
CA LYS A 110 18.73 -12.86 -9.53
C LYS A 110 17.80 -13.28 -8.40
N LYS A 111 18.33 -13.24 -7.18
CA LYS A 111 17.56 -13.49 -5.96
C LYS A 111 17.16 -12.15 -5.34
N ALA A 112 15.86 -11.96 -5.14
CA ALA A 112 15.26 -10.80 -4.49
C ALA A 112 14.63 -11.23 -3.16
N VAL A 113 14.80 -10.42 -2.12
CA VAL A 113 14.28 -10.72 -0.79
C VAL A 113 13.07 -9.82 -0.52
N VAL A 114 11.91 -10.42 -0.27
CA VAL A 114 10.68 -9.70 0.08
C VAL A 114 10.43 -9.86 1.58
N ILE A 115 10.38 -8.75 2.30
CA ILE A 115 10.11 -8.75 3.75
C ILE A 115 8.62 -8.52 3.98
N GLY A 116 7.95 -9.54 4.52
CA GLY A 116 6.54 -9.55 4.87
C GLY A 116 5.69 -10.34 3.86
N ALA A 117 4.77 -11.15 4.39
CA ALA A 117 3.81 -11.93 3.61
C ALA A 117 2.41 -11.29 3.57
N GLY A 118 2.35 -9.96 3.62
CA GLY A 118 1.10 -9.18 3.49
C GLY A 118 0.75 -8.89 2.04
N GLU A 119 -0.34 -8.16 1.81
CA GLU A 119 -0.85 -7.83 0.47
C GLU A 119 0.21 -7.15 -0.43
N MET A 120 0.95 -6.18 0.12
CA MET A 120 2.03 -5.50 -0.61
C MET A 120 3.21 -6.45 -0.94
N GLY A 121 3.58 -7.33 0.00
CA GLY A 121 4.66 -8.30 -0.20
C GLY A 121 4.31 -9.35 -1.26
N GLU A 122 3.06 -9.83 -1.25
CA GLU A 122 2.54 -10.72 -2.29
C GLU A 122 2.60 -10.06 -3.66
N LEU A 123 2.22 -8.79 -3.76
CA LEU A 123 2.23 -8.06 -5.03
C LEU A 123 3.65 -7.82 -5.54
N ALA A 124 4.58 -7.43 -4.65
CA ALA A 124 6.00 -7.29 -4.99
C ALA A 124 6.59 -8.61 -5.50
N ALA A 125 6.33 -9.71 -4.79
CA ALA A 125 6.79 -11.04 -5.18
C ALA A 125 6.25 -11.46 -6.55
N LYS A 126 4.96 -11.22 -6.84
CA LYS A 126 4.36 -11.48 -8.17
C LYS A 126 5.09 -10.73 -9.27
N HIS A 127 5.36 -9.43 -9.06
CA HIS A 127 6.05 -8.62 -10.07
C HIS A 127 7.52 -9.02 -10.27
N LEU A 128 8.22 -9.43 -9.19
CA LEU A 128 9.59 -9.94 -9.25
C LEU A 128 9.67 -11.30 -9.96
N ILE A 129 8.75 -12.23 -9.67
CA ILE A 129 8.66 -13.53 -10.35
C ILE A 129 8.36 -13.34 -11.83
N ALA A 130 7.43 -12.44 -12.18
CA ALA A 130 7.15 -12.07 -13.56
C ALA A 130 8.33 -11.40 -14.27
N ALA A 131 9.28 -10.83 -13.50
CA ALA A 131 10.55 -10.31 -14.00
C ALA A 131 11.63 -11.39 -14.17
N GLY A 132 11.35 -12.65 -13.82
CA GLY A 132 12.33 -13.74 -13.87
C GLY A 132 13.25 -13.84 -12.65
N ALA A 133 12.98 -13.08 -11.58
CA ALA A 133 13.72 -13.18 -10.33
C ALA A 133 13.24 -14.38 -9.49
N LYS A 134 14.16 -14.95 -8.72
CA LYS A 134 13.84 -15.87 -7.62
C LYS A 134 13.54 -15.03 -6.38
N VAL A 135 12.44 -15.32 -5.70
CA VAL A 135 11.98 -14.53 -4.55
C VAL A 135 12.13 -15.33 -3.27
N ILE A 136 12.67 -14.69 -2.23
CA ILE A 136 12.71 -15.24 -0.88
C ILE A 136 11.82 -14.39 0.01
N ILE A 137 10.79 -14.97 0.61
CA ILE A 137 9.82 -14.28 1.46
C ILE A 137 10.20 -14.47 2.92
N LEU A 138 10.58 -13.38 3.58
CA LEU A 138 10.88 -13.37 5.00
C LEU A 138 9.68 -12.86 5.79
N ASN A 139 9.21 -13.61 6.78
CA ASN A 139 8.10 -13.16 7.61
C ASN A 139 8.26 -13.54 9.08
N ARG A 140 7.60 -12.77 9.96
CA ARG A 140 7.52 -13.11 11.40
C ARG A 140 6.72 -14.39 11.62
N ASP A 141 5.65 -14.55 10.84
CA ASP A 141 4.81 -15.74 10.84
C ASP A 141 5.19 -16.62 9.65
N LEU A 142 5.89 -17.71 9.95
CA LEU A 142 6.43 -18.62 8.94
C LEU A 142 5.33 -19.34 8.17
N GLN A 143 4.18 -19.60 8.81
CA GLN A 143 3.04 -20.23 8.15
C GLN A 143 2.49 -19.32 7.05
N LYS A 144 2.33 -18.02 7.32
CA LYS A 144 1.89 -17.06 6.29
C LYS A 144 2.86 -16.95 5.12
N ALA A 145 4.16 -17.02 5.36
CA ALA A 145 5.15 -17.00 4.29
C ALA A 145 5.08 -18.28 3.44
N LYS A 146 4.93 -19.43 4.09
CA LYS A 146 4.73 -20.72 3.42
C LYS A 146 3.48 -20.71 2.54
N ASP A 147 2.33 -20.32 3.10
CA ASP A 147 1.07 -20.26 2.36
C ASP A 147 1.17 -19.33 1.15
N LEU A 148 1.91 -18.22 1.27
CA LEU A 148 2.15 -17.29 0.16
C LEU A 148 3.06 -17.92 -0.91
N CYS A 149 4.16 -18.56 -0.52
CA CYS A 149 5.03 -19.27 -1.46
C CYS A 149 4.28 -20.37 -2.24
N GLU A 150 3.42 -21.13 -1.57
CA GLU A 150 2.59 -22.15 -2.22
C GLU A 150 1.67 -21.55 -3.29
N ARG A 151 1.14 -20.33 -3.07
CA ARG A 151 0.34 -19.60 -4.07
C ARG A 151 1.19 -19.05 -5.23
N LEU A 152 2.43 -18.67 -4.98
CA LEU A 152 3.32 -18.03 -5.96
C LEU A 152 4.10 -19.04 -6.83
N GLY A 153 4.34 -20.25 -6.33
CA GLY A 153 4.95 -21.36 -7.07
C GLY A 153 6.48 -21.43 -7.01
N VAL A 154 7.06 -22.12 -7.99
CA VAL A 154 8.45 -22.67 -7.99
C VAL A 154 9.60 -21.65 -7.92
N LEU A 155 9.35 -20.37 -8.18
CA LEU A 155 10.37 -19.32 -8.06
C LEU A 155 10.35 -18.63 -6.69
N SER A 156 9.62 -19.17 -5.72
CA SER A 156 9.52 -18.61 -4.37
C SER A 156 10.02 -19.58 -3.30
N GLU A 157 10.83 -19.05 -2.40
CA GLU A 157 11.30 -19.68 -1.16
C GLU A 157 10.82 -18.83 0.01
N TYR A 158 10.69 -19.42 1.21
CA TYR A 158 10.37 -18.68 2.43
C TYR A 158 11.36 -18.98 3.54
N ASP A 159 11.55 -18.01 4.44
CA ASP A 159 12.32 -18.21 5.67
C ASP A 159 11.79 -17.30 6.79
N SER A 160 12.21 -17.56 8.02
CA SER A 160 11.92 -16.72 9.18
C SER A 160 12.59 -15.36 9.07
N LEU A 161 11.91 -14.30 9.51
CA LEU A 161 12.48 -12.96 9.61
C LEU A 161 13.73 -12.92 10.52
N GLU A 162 13.89 -13.87 11.44
CA GLU A 162 15.08 -13.98 12.30
C GLU A 162 16.37 -14.19 11.48
N ASN A 163 16.24 -14.84 10.31
CA ASN A 163 17.35 -15.07 9.40
C ASN A 163 17.68 -13.87 8.51
N LEU A 164 17.01 -12.73 8.67
CA LEU A 164 17.22 -11.52 7.84
C LEU A 164 18.70 -11.13 7.70
N LYS A 165 19.49 -11.22 8.78
CA LYS A 165 20.93 -10.90 8.75
C LYS A 165 21.73 -11.77 7.77
N LYS A 166 21.33 -13.02 7.57
CA LYS A 166 21.95 -13.95 6.60
C LYS A 166 21.70 -13.47 5.17
N TYR A 167 20.48 -12.99 4.90
CA TYR A 167 20.08 -12.54 3.57
C TYR A 167 20.66 -11.17 3.23
N LEU A 168 20.69 -10.23 4.19
CA LEU A 168 21.25 -8.87 4.04
C LEU A 168 22.66 -8.82 3.44
N ASN A 169 23.50 -9.80 3.78
CA ASN A 169 24.88 -9.85 3.31
C ASN A 169 25.08 -10.69 2.04
N GLN A 170 24.03 -11.32 1.52
CA GLN A 170 24.12 -12.26 0.39
C GLN A 170 23.49 -11.75 -0.91
N TYR A 171 22.59 -10.77 -0.85
CA TYR A 171 21.78 -10.38 -2.00
C TYR A 171 21.83 -8.87 -2.26
N GLU A 172 21.92 -8.48 -3.54
CA GLU A 172 21.99 -7.08 -3.97
C GLU A 172 20.63 -6.36 -3.94
N PHE A 173 19.51 -7.10 -3.92
CA PHE A 173 18.15 -6.55 -4.08
C PHE A 173 17.26 -6.88 -2.87
N PHE A 174 16.79 -5.84 -2.20
CA PHE A 174 15.82 -5.83 -1.10
C PHE A 174 14.59 -5.00 -1.46
#